data_AF-A0A851GFK2-F1
#
_entry.id   AF-A0A851GFK2-F1
#
_cell.length_a   1.000
_cell.length_b   1.000
_cell.length_c   1.000
_cell.angle_alpha   90.00
_cell.angle_beta   90.00
_cell.angle_gamma   90.00
#
_symmetry.space_group_name_H-M   'P 1'
#
loop_
_entity.id
_entity.type
_entity.pdbx_description
1 polymer ?
#
loop_
_entity_poly.entity_id
_entity_poly.type
_entity_poly.pdbx_seq_one_letter_code
_entity_poly.pdbx_strand_id
1 'polypeptide(L)'
;MPYYNGRWHLYDERERREYGERKRQERSRDWHKNWISRQGLKDRLWTDKAVAEFLPAPQKAGPIRAWKLENVLAIEQTPAFMAWMETRRVWLDARCRLPDIAYATYGLLAIGWDRRAPEKPIRWQKLLWNEARQDLTDYSRQWQDSPYTGADFEGHEPDEVACAIFEWFIRQNRDTPEKG
;
A
#
# COMPACT_ATOMS: atom_id res chain seq x y z
N MET A 1 29.35 38.13 15.64
CA MET A 1 29.52 36.93 16.51
C MET A 1 30.45 35.96 15.80
N PRO A 2 31.64 35.63 16.33
CA PRO A 2 32.69 34.98 15.57
C PRO A 2 32.97 33.56 16.06
N TYR A 3 32.40 32.53 15.43
CA TYR A 3 32.86 31.15 15.64
C TYR A 3 32.55 30.34 14.39
N TYR A 4 33.54 30.10 13.51
CA TYR A 4 33.61 28.91 12.65
C TYR A 4 34.94 28.96 11.88
N ASN A 5 36.08 28.65 12.53
CA ASN A 5 37.36 28.51 11.85
C ASN A 5 37.53 27.07 11.34
N GLY A 6 36.72 26.69 10.35
CA GLY A 6 36.83 25.40 9.66
C GLY A 6 36.83 25.59 8.14
N ARG A 7 37.30 24.58 7.41
CA ARG A 7 37.47 24.49 5.94
C ARG A 7 36.15 24.57 5.13
N TRP A 8 35.11 25.17 5.70
CA TRP A 8 33.71 25.09 5.29
C TRP A 8 33.16 26.39 4.69
N HIS A 9 33.94 27.49 4.71
CA HIS A 9 33.57 28.80 4.15
C HIS A 9 33.50 28.85 2.61
N LEU A 10 33.84 27.76 1.92
CA LEU A 10 33.90 27.68 0.46
C LEU A 10 32.63 27.12 -0.20
N TYR A 11 31.63 26.69 0.58
CA TYR A 11 30.40 26.08 0.07
C TYR A 11 29.17 26.91 0.47
N ASP A 12 28.26 27.14 -0.49
CA ASP A 12 26.97 27.79 -0.27
C ASP A 12 26.10 26.93 0.68
N GLU A 13 25.21 27.56 1.45
CA GLU A 13 24.34 26.89 2.44
C GLU A 13 23.46 25.82 1.78
N ARG A 14 23.08 26.04 0.51
CA ARG A 14 22.39 25.06 -0.34
C ARG A 14 23.25 23.82 -0.60
N GLU A 15 24.51 24.00 -1.01
CA GLU A 15 25.43 22.90 -1.30
C GLU A 15 25.71 22.05 -0.05
N ARG A 16 25.73 22.67 1.13
CA ARG A 16 25.86 21.96 2.42
C ARG A 16 24.66 21.07 2.71
N ARG A 17 23.44 21.57 2.47
CA ARG A 17 22.20 20.79 2.66
C ARG A 17 22.15 19.62 1.68
N GLU A 18 22.43 19.85 0.41
CA GLU A 18 22.47 18.82 -0.63
C GLU A 18 23.53 17.75 -0.33
N TYR A 19 24.74 18.15 0.10
CA TYR A 19 25.77 17.21 0.54
C TYR A 19 25.33 16.38 1.75
N GLY A 20 24.71 17.01 2.75
CA GLY A 20 24.20 16.34 3.94
C GLY A 20 23.05 15.36 3.62
N GLU A 21 22.16 15.73 2.71
CA GLU A 21 21.11 14.85 2.18
C GLU A 21 21.68 13.65 1.45
N ARG A 22 22.62 13.86 0.52
CA ARG A 22 23.30 12.77 -0.18
C ARG A 22 23.97 11.80 0.79
N LYS A 23 24.70 12.32 1.79
CA LYS A 23 25.34 11.46 2.81
C LYS A 23 24.34 10.74 3.73
N ARG A 24 23.14 11.29 3.94
CA ARG A 24 22.06 10.60 4.65
C ARG A 24 21.45 9.49 3.78
N GLN A 25 21.24 9.76 2.49
CA GLN A 25 20.75 8.76 1.53
C GLN A 25 21.74 7.61 1.35
N GLU A 26 23.04 7.88 1.20
CA GLU A 26 24.09 6.84 1.15
C GLU A 26 24.05 5.94 2.39
N ARG A 27 24.06 6.55 3.59
CA ARG A 27 23.97 5.81 4.85
C ARG A 27 22.67 4.99 4.95
N SER A 28 21.56 5.55 4.51
CA SER A 28 20.28 4.84 4.46
C SER A 28 20.34 3.63 3.53
N ARG A 29 20.86 3.80 2.31
CA ARG A 29 21.04 2.72 1.34
C ARG A 29 21.94 1.61 1.88
N ASP A 30 23.07 1.98 2.50
CA ASP A 30 23.99 1.01 3.09
C ASP A 30 23.38 0.27 4.29
N TRP A 31 22.57 0.95 5.09
CA TRP A 31 21.80 0.31 6.16
C TRP A 31 20.80 -0.70 5.60
N HIS A 32 20.04 -0.30 4.57
CA HIS A 32 19.03 -1.14 3.91
C HIS A 32 19.60 -2.35 3.16
N LYS A 33 20.90 -2.39 2.87
CA LYS A 33 21.57 -3.60 2.33
C LYS A 33 21.54 -4.75 3.34
N ASN A 34 21.63 -4.44 4.63
CA ASN A 34 21.82 -5.43 5.68
C ASN A 34 20.60 -5.57 6.59
N TRP A 35 19.77 -4.53 6.70
CA TRP A 35 18.70 -4.43 7.68
C TRP A 35 17.36 -4.05 7.05
N ILE A 36 16.29 -4.55 7.65
CA ILE A 36 14.91 -4.18 7.31
C ILE A 36 14.16 -3.76 8.58
N SER A 37 13.52 -2.60 8.51
CA SER A 37 12.71 -2.06 9.60
C SER A 37 11.33 -2.74 9.63
N ARG A 38 10.56 -2.51 10.71
CA ARG A 38 9.17 -2.98 10.79
C ARG A 38 8.30 -2.42 9.67
N GLN A 39 8.54 -1.17 9.27
CA GLN A 39 7.82 -0.56 8.15
C GLN A 39 8.17 -1.28 6.83
N GLY A 40 9.45 -1.54 6.58
CA GLY A 40 9.85 -2.29 5.38
C GLY A 40 9.26 -3.70 5.31
N LEU A 41 9.07 -4.36 6.46
CA LEU A 41 8.35 -5.64 6.52
C LEU A 41 6.87 -5.47 6.13
N LYS A 42 6.19 -4.43 6.64
CA LYS A 42 4.79 -4.13 6.26
C LYS A 42 4.64 -3.84 4.77
N ASP A 43 5.60 -3.14 4.18
CA ASP A 43 5.63 -2.86 2.74
C ASP A 43 5.76 -4.16 1.92
N ARG A 44 6.38 -5.20 2.51
CA ARG A 44 6.43 -6.58 1.99
C ARG A 44 5.23 -7.44 2.44
N LEU A 45 4.12 -6.82 2.86
CA LEU A 45 2.87 -7.46 3.30
C LEU A 45 2.93 -8.24 4.62
N TRP A 46 4.02 -8.15 5.37
CA TRP A 46 4.11 -8.78 6.68
C TRP A 46 3.10 -8.18 7.66
N THR A 47 2.53 -9.05 8.49
CA THR A 47 1.68 -8.64 9.62
C THR A 47 2.44 -8.76 10.92
N ASP A 48 2.03 -8.02 11.95
CA ASP A 48 2.67 -8.09 13.26
C ASP A 48 2.62 -9.51 13.86
N LYS A 49 1.56 -10.28 13.57
CA LYS A 49 1.45 -11.69 13.95
C LYS A 49 2.49 -12.55 13.24
N ALA A 50 2.62 -12.41 11.92
CA ALA A 50 3.61 -13.15 11.13
C ALA A 50 5.05 -12.78 11.53
N VAL A 51 5.31 -11.51 11.87
CA VAL A 51 6.61 -11.11 12.42
C VAL A 51 6.90 -11.84 13.73
N ALA A 52 5.93 -11.97 14.63
CA ALA A 52 6.11 -12.69 15.89
C ALA A 52 6.26 -14.21 15.72
N GLU A 53 5.63 -14.79 14.70
CA GLU A 53 5.63 -16.23 14.43
C GLU A 53 6.89 -16.69 13.69
N PHE A 54 7.27 -15.97 12.62
CA PHE A 54 8.33 -16.42 11.71
C PHE A 54 9.70 -15.79 12.01
N LEU A 55 9.75 -14.60 12.59
CA LEU A 55 11.00 -13.89 12.84
C LEU A 55 11.41 -13.93 14.32
N PRO A 56 12.72 -14.02 14.60
CA PRO A 56 13.22 -13.80 15.96
C PRO A 56 13.02 -12.34 16.37
N ALA A 57 13.22 -12.06 17.66
CA ALA A 57 13.16 -10.69 18.17
C ALA A 57 14.13 -9.75 17.42
N PRO A 58 13.74 -8.49 17.17
CA PRO A 58 14.54 -7.56 16.39
C PRO A 58 15.84 -7.18 17.12
N GLN A 59 16.92 -7.05 16.37
CA GLN A 59 18.25 -6.73 16.86
C GLN A 59 18.51 -5.22 16.82
N LYS A 60 19.51 -4.75 17.59
CA LYS A 60 19.90 -3.34 17.60
C LYS A 60 20.66 -3.01 16.30
N ALA A 61 20.06 -2.22 15.42
CA ALA A 61 20.59 -1.85 14.12
C ALA A 61 20.87 -0.34 14.05
N GLY A 62 21.67 0.16 15.00
CA GLY A 62 21.92 1.58 15.19
C GLY A 62 20.84 2.24 16.07
N PRO A 63 20.13 3.28 15.59
CA PRO A 63 19.15 4.02 16.39
C PRO A 63 17.82 3.27 16.57
N ILE A 64 17.53 2.29 15.72
CA ILE A 64 16.29 1.52 15.73
C ILE A 64 16.57 0.03 15.89
N ARG A 65 15.54 -0.72 16.29
CA ARG A 65 15.57 -2.20 16.26
C ARG A 65 15.04 -2.69 14.91
N ALA A 66 15.72 -3.65 14.30
CA ALA A 66 15.44 -4.15 12.96
C ALA A 66 15.82 -5.64 12.82
N TRP A 67 15.46 -6.23 11.69
CA TRP A 67 15.83 -7.59 11.34
C TRP A 67 16.90 -7.60 10.26
N LYS A 68 17.76 -8.61 10.26
CA LYS A 68 18.70 -8.81 9.16
C LYS A 68 17.93 -9.15 7.89
N LEU A 69 18.23 -8.46 6.80
CA LEU A 69 17.57 -8.66 5.52
C LEU A 69 17.76 -10.11 5.03
N GLU A 70 18.98 -10.65 5.15
CA GLU A 70 19.30 -12.03 4.79
C GLU A 70 18.39 -13.06 5.48
N ASN A 71 18.17 -12.93 6.79
CA ASN A 71 17.30 -13.84 7.54
C ASN A 71 15.85 -13.74 7.06
N VAL A 72 15.37 -12.52 6.79
CA VAL A 72 14.02 -12.30 6.26
C VAL A 72 13.87 -12.96 4.90
N LEU A 73 14.85 -12.77 4.00
CA LEU A 73 14.84 -13.40 2.67
C LEU A 73 14.89 -14.92 2.76
N ALA A 74 15.67 -15.49 3.68
CA ALA A 74 15.71 -16.93 3.90
C ALA A 74 14.35 -17.47 4.38
N ILE A 75 13.69 -16.76 5.31
CA ILE A 75 12.36 -17.12 5.78
C ILE A 75 11.31 -17.01 4.66
N GLU A 76 11.39 -15.96 3.84
CA GLU A 76 10.46 -15.77 2.72
C GLU A 76 10.52 -16.91 1.69
N GLN A 77 11.64 -17.63 1.61
CA GLN A 77 11.83 -18.80 0.76
C GLN A 77 11.34 -20.10 1.40
N THR A 78 10.99 -20.12 2.68
CA THR A 78 10.50 -21.33 3.34
C THR A 78 9.10 -21.71 2.85
N PRO A 79 8.80 -23.01 2.67
CA PRO A 79 7.47 -23.44 2.24
C PRO A 79 6.34 -22.97 3.16
N ALA A 80 6.58 -22.95 4.48
CA ALA A 80 5.61 -22.48 5.46
C ALA A 80 5.27 -21.00 5.26
N PHE A 81 6.28 -20.15 5.06
CA PHE A 81 6.06 -18.73 4.82
C PHE A 81 5.40 -18.49 3.46
N MET A 82 5.82 -19.19 2.40
CA MET A 82 5.20 -19.06 1.08
C MET A 82 3.70 -19.41 1.11
N ALA A 83 3.32 -20.49 1.80
CA ALA A 83 1.92 -20.86 1.98
C ALA A 83 1.12 -19.80 2.77
N TRP A 84 1.74 -19.23 3.82
CA TRP A 84 1.16 -18.12 4.57
C TRP A 84 0.99 -16.86 3.69
N MET A 85 2.00 -16.50 2.91
CA MET A 85 2.00 -15.35 2.02
C MET A 85 0.94 -15.48 0.93
N GLU A 86 0.74 -16.68 0.39
CA GLU A 86 -0.31 -16.94 -0.59
C GLU A 86 -1.70 -16.72 0.00
N THR A 87 -1.95 -17.30 1.19
CA THR A 87 -3.19 -17.06 1.94
C THR A 87 -3.41 -15.57 2.22
N ARG A 88 -2.33 -14.85 2.56
CA ARG A 88 -2.35 -13.41 2.81
C ARG A 88 -2.68 -12.61 1.55
N ARG A 89 -2.11 -12.97 0.40
CA ARG A 89 -2.38 -12.33 -0.89
C ARG A 89 -3.82 -12.53 -1.32
N VAL A 90 -4.34 -13.76 -1.24
CA VAL A 90 -5.76 -14.06 -1.51
C VAL A 90 -6.68 -13.23 -0.60
N TRP A 91 -6.35 -13.14 0.69
CA TRP A 91 -7.13 -12.33 1.64
C TRP A 91 -7.13 -10.83 1.33
N LEU A 92 -6.00 -10.30 0.84
CA LEU A 92 -5.84 -8.89 0.46
C LEU A 92 -6.51 -8.59 -0.88
N ASP A 93 -6.37 -9.48 -1.86
CA ASP A 93 -6.99 -9.37 -3.17
C ASP A 93 -8.51 -9.31 -3.04
N ALA A 94 -9.11 -10.24 -2.28
CA ALA A 94 -10.55 -10.27 -2.00
C ALA A 94 -11.08 -8.99 -1.33
N ARG A 95 -10.21 -8.10 -0.86
CA ARG A 95 -10.55 -6.82 -0.22
C ARG A 95 -10.12 -5.60 -1.04
N CYS A 96 -9.57 -5.80 -2.23
CA CYS A 96 -8.95 -4.76 -3.03
C CYS A 96 -7.90 -3.93 -2.25
N ARG A 97 -7.05 -4.61 -1.45
CA ARG A 97 -6.02 -3.99 -0.60
C ARG A 97 -4.59 -4.38 -0.98
N LEU A 98 -4.39 -5.04 -2.13
CA LEU A 98 -3.03 -5.28 -2.64
C LEU A 98 -2.40 -3.95 -3.10
N PRO A 99 -1.06 -3.80 -3.01
CA PRO A 99 -0.38 -2.56 -3.40
C PRO A 99 -0.58 -2.17 -4.87
N ASP A 100 -0.77 -3.18 -5.74
CA ASP A 100 -0.93 -2.98 -7.18
C ASP A 100 -2.39 -2.74 -7.59
N ILE A 101 -3.33 -2.76 -6.63
CA ILE A 101 -4.72 -2.46 -6.87
C ILE A 101 -4.90 -0.94 -6.88
N ALA A 102 -5.35 -0.42 -8.02
CA ALA A 102 -5.85 0.93 -8.08
C ALA A 102 -7.14 0.99 -7.25
N TYR A 103 -7.22 2.02 -6.40
CA TYR A 103 -8.31 2.19 -5.46
C TYR A 103 -8.83 3.62 -5.57
N ALA A 104 -10.13 3.76 -5.77
CA ALA A 104 -10.81 5.03 -5.84
C ALA A 104 -12.12 4.98 -5.05
N THR A 105 -12.52 6.11 -4.49
CA THR A 105 -13.85 6.29 -3.90
C THR A 105 -14.58 7.35 -4.68
N TYR A 106 -15.80 7.03 -5.12
CA TYR A 106 -16.62 7.97 -5.87
C TYR A 106 -18.08 7.84 -5.43
N GLY A 107 -18.67 8.97 -5.01
CA GLY A 107 -20.00 9.00 -4.43
C GLY A 107 -20.14 8.05 -3.23
N LEU A 108 -20.97 7.02 -3.39
CA LEU A 108 -21.26 6.01 -2.37
C LEU A 108 -20.46 4.71 -2.53
N LEU A 109 -19.50 4.65 -3.45
CA LEU A 109 -18.76 3.42 -3.75
C LEU A 109 -17.28 3.54 -3.43
N ALA A 110 -16.72 2.44 -2.94
CA ALA A 110 -15.31 2.11 -3.09
C ALA A 110 -15.16 1.21 -4.31
N ILE A 111 -14.14 1.48 -5.12
CA ILE A 111 -13.88 0.82 -6.40
C ILE A 111 -12.42 0.40 -6.42
N GLY A 112 -12.16 -0.83 -6.82
CA GLY A 112 -10.83 -1.42 -6.79
C GLY A 112 -10.60 -2.37 -7.97
N TRP A 113 -9.46 -2.23 -8.64
CA TRP A 113 -9.07 -3.13 -9.73
C TRP A 113 -7.57 -3.33 -9.80
N ASP A 114 -7.17 -4.51 -10.26
CA ASP A 114 -5.78 -4.91 -10.38
C ASP A 114 -5.20 -4.40 -11.70
N ARG A 115 -4.33 -3.39 -11.65
CA ARG A 115 -3.72 -2.82 -12.86
C ARG A 115 -2.76 -3.79 -13.56
N ARG A 116 -2.29 -4.84 -12.87
CA ARG A 116 -1.41 -5.86 -13.46
C ARG A 116 -2.18 -7.03 -14.06
N ALA A 117 -3.47 -7.12 -13.79
CA ALA A 117 -4.37 -8.14 -14.30
C ALA A 117 -5.62 -7.45 -14.88
N PRO A 118 -5.48 -6.69 -15.98
CA PRO A 118 -6.57 -5.91 -16.55
C PRO A 118 -7.75 -6.76 -17.01
N GLU A 119 -7.57 -8.05 -17.25
CA GLU A 119 -8.61 -9.02 -17.56
C GLU A 119 -9.55 -9.34 -16.39
N LYS A 120 -9.15 -9.03 -15.14
CA LYS A 120 -9.99 -9.24 -13.97
C LYS A 120 -11.10 -8.18 -13.90
N PRO A 121 -12.27 -8.54 -13.36
CA PRO A 121 -13.34 -7.59 -13.17
C PRO A 121 -12.90 -6.47 -12.22
N ILE A 122 -13.34 -5.25 -12.53
CA ILE A 122 -13.32 -4.14 -11.60
C ILE A 122 -14.32 -4.46 -10.50
N ARG A 123 -13.86 -4.37 -9.25
CA ARG A 123 -14.67 -4.67 -8.08
C ARG A 123 -15.17 -3.38 -7.44
N TRP A 124 -16.35 -3.43 -6.86
CA TRP A 124 -16.94 -2.31 -6.13
C TRP A 124 -17.61 -2.77 -4.83
N GLN A 125 -17.74 -1.87 -3.87
CA GLN A 125 -18.56 -2.09 -2.68
C GLN A 125 -19.20 -0.76 -2.24
N LYS A 126 -20.37 -0.84 -1.61
CA LYS A 126 -21.02 0.33 -1.03
C LYS A 126 -20.26 0.80 0.20
N LEU A 127 -20.02 2.10 0.27
CA LEU A 127 -19.56 2.79 1.46
C LEU A 127 -20.73 2.92 2.45
N LEU A 128 -20.41 2.80 3.73
CA LEU A 128 -21.34 2.95 4.84
C LEU A 128 -21.00 4.22 5.61
N TRP A 129 -22.03 4.98 5.95
CA TRP A 129 -21.88 6.14 6.81
C TRP A 129 -21.42 5.71 8.20
N ASN A 130 -20.35 6.32 8.69
CA ASN A 130 -19.83 6.12 10.04
C ASN A 130 -20.09 7.38 10.86
N GLU A 131 -21.07 7.31 11.76
CA GLU A 131 -21.47 8.46 12.59
C GLU A 131 -20.34 8.97 13.50
N ALA A 132 -19.53 8.06 14.04
CA ALA A 132 -18.46 8.42 14.98
C ALA A 132 -17.33 9.20 14.29
N ARG A 133 -17.10 8.93 13.00
CA ARG A 133 -16.06 9.58 12.19
C ARG A 133 -16.61 10.69 11.29
N GLN A 134 -17.94 10.79 11.18
CA GLN A 134 -18.64 11.71 10.27
C GLN A 134 -18.15 11.55 8.81
N ASP A 135 -17.86 10.30 8.41
CA ASP A 135 -17.32 9.97 7.09
C ASP A 135 -17.96 8.71 6.48
N LEU A 136 -17.84 8.56 5.16
CA LEU A 136 -18.17 7.34 4.45
C LEU A 136 -17.00 6.35 4.53
N THR A 137 -17.29 5.11 4.90
CA THR A 137 -16.27 4.08 5.20
C THR A 137 -16.52 2.77 4.46
N ASP A 138 -15.45 2.05 4.17
CA ASP A 138 -15.44 0.87 3.30
C ASP A 138 -15.75 -0.45 4.05
N TYR A 139 -16.43 -0.37 5.20
CA TYR A 139 -16.59 -1.50 6.12
C TYR A 139 -17.62 -2.56 5.70
N SER A 140 -18.32 -2.40 4.56
CA SER A 140 -19.24 -3.45 4.09
C SER A 140 -18.49 -4.76 3.83
N ARG A 141 -17.21 -4.70 3.41
CA ARG A 141 -16.34 -5.86 3.10
C ARG A 141 -16.99 -6.83 2.09
N GLN A 142 -17.95 -6.34 1.33
CA GLN A 142 -18.76 -7.08 0.37
C GLN A 142 -18.44 -6.56 -1.02
N TRP A 143 -17.23 -6.87 -1.48
CA TRP A 143 -16.82 -6.57 -2.85
C TRP A 143 -17.64 -7.40 -3.82
N GLN A 144 -18.15 -6.73 -4.86
CA GLN A 144 -18.92 -7.30 -5.95
C GLN A 144 -18.19 -7.01 -7.25
N ASP A 145 -18.28 -7.95 -8.18
CA ASP A 145 -17.72 -7.77 -9.51
C ASP A 145 -18.64 -6.85 -10.33
N SER A 146 -18.04 -5.90 -11.04
CA SER A 146 -18.72 -5.17 -12.11
C SER A 146 -18.64 -5.97 -13.42
N PRO A 147 -19.49 -5.68 -14.41
CA PRO A 147 -19.38 -6.29 -15.74
C PRO A 147 -18.17 -5.78 -16.53
N TYR A 148 -17.47 -4.76 -16.02
CA TYR A 148 -16.29 -4.19 -16.65
C TYR A 148 -15.01 -4.75 -16.04
N THR A 149 -13.98 -4.76 -16.86
CA THR A 149 -12.63 -5.18 -16.55
C THR A 149 -11.68 -3.98 -16.63
N GLY A 150 -10.47 -4.12 -16.09
CA GLY A 150 -9.44 -3.09 -16.26
C GLY A 150 -9.07 -2.83 -17.73
N ALA A 151 -9.24 -3.84 -18.60
CA ALA A 151 -8.98 -3.73 -20.04
C ALA A 151 -9.95 -2.79 -20.75
N ASP A 152 -11.19 -2.67 -20.27
CA ASP A 152 -12.19 -1.73 -20.83
C ASP A 152 -11.82 -0.25 -20.62
N PHE A 153 -10.83 0.00 -19.75
CA PHE A 153 -10.40 1.32 -19.33
C PHE A 153 -8.88 1.53 -19.50
N GLU A 154 -8.27 0.87 -20.48
CA GLU A 154 -6.87 1.07 -20.78
C GLU A 154 -6.58 2.54 -21.10
N GLY A 155 -5.61 3.14 -20.39
CA GLY A 155 -5.23 4.55 -20.53
C GLY A 155 -6.11 5.55 -19.76
N HIS A 156 -7.15 5.09 -19.06
CA HIS A 156 -7.98 5.96 -18.22
C HIS A 156 -7.36 6.21 -16.85
N GLU A 157 -7.59 7.42 -16.34
CA GLU A 157 -7.22 7.78 -14.98
C GLU A 157 -8.17 7.13 -13.96
N PRO A 158 -7.72 6.86 -12.72
CA PRO A 158 -8.54 6.17 -11.72
C PRO A 158 -9.91 6.82 -11.47
N ASP A 159 -9.98 8.15 -11.52
CA ASP A 159 -11.21 8.88 -11.31
C ASP A 159 -12.20 8.68 -12.46
N GLU A 160 -11.74 8.54 -13.70
CA GLU A 160 -12.58 8.30 -14.87
C GLU A 160 -13.21 6.91 -14.81
N VAL A 161 -12.41 5.90 -14.44
CA VAL A 161 -12.90 4.55 -14.17
C VAL A 161 -13.93 4.58 -13.06
N ALA A 162 -13.63 5.29 -11.96
CA ALA A 162 -14.53 5.38 -10.83
C ALA A 162 -15.89 6.02 -11.19
N CYS A 163 -15.87 7.08 -12.01
CA CYS A 163 -17.07 7.72 -12.54
C CYS A 163 -17.90 6.73 -13.38
N ALA A 164 -17.28 6.03 -14.32
CA ALA A 164 -17.96 5.10 -15.21
C ALA A 164 -18.66 3.95 -14.45
N ILE A 165 -17.96 3.35 -13.47
CA ILE A 165 -18.52 2.31 -12.61
C ILE A 165 -19.68 2.85 -11.76
N PHE A 166 -19.56 4.06 -11.22
CA PHE A 166 -20.62 4.68 -10.43
C PHE A 166 -21.86 5.00 -11.26
N GLU A 167 -21.70 5.50 -12.49
CA GLU A 167 -22.81 5.73 -13.41
C GLU A 167 -23.55 4.45 -13.77
N TRP A 168 -22.81 3.38 -14.08
CA TRP A 168 -23.40 2.06 -14.31
C TRP A 168 -24.19 1.59 -13.09
N PHE A 169 -23.59 1.70 -11.89
CA PHE A 169 -24.26 1.33 -10.64
C PHE A 169 -25.58 2.07 -10.45
N ILE A 170 -25.61 3.39 -10.68
CA ILE A 170 -26.87 4.18 -10.59
C ILE A 170 -27.91 3.65 -11.57
N ARG A 171 -27.54 3.36 -12.82
CA ARG A 171 -28.47 2.83 -13.83
C ARG A 171 -29.11 1.52 -13.36
N GLN A 172 -28.33 0.58 -12.82
CA GLN A 172 -28.85 -0.69 -12.29
C GLN A 172 -29.83 -0.50 -11.13
N ASN A 173 -29.58 0.47 -10.23
CA ASN A 173 -30.43 0.71 -9.06
C ASN A 173 -31.66 1.58 -9.37
N ARG A 174 -31.72 2.26 -10.52
CA ARG A 174 -32.92 3.00 -10.98
C ARG A 174 -33.99 2.06 -11.54
N ASP A 175 -33.57 0.93 -12.10
CA ASP A 175 -34.48 -0.06 -12.71
C ASP A 175 -35.00 -1.09 -11.71
N THR A 176 -34.64 -0.98 -10.42
CA THR A 176 -35.19 -1.82 -9.36
C THR A 176 -36.41 -1.12 -8.76
N PRO A 177 -37.66 -1.57 -9.03
CA PRO A 177 -38.83 -0.94 -8.43
C PRO A 177 -38.75 -1.10 -6.91
N GLU A 178 -38.81 0.02 -6.19
CA GLU A 178 -38.98 0.04 -4.74
C GLU A 178 -40.24 -0.79 -4.42
N LYS A 179 -40.05 -1.96 -3.81
CA LYS A 179 -41.15 -2.66 -3.16
C LYS A 179 -41.55 -1.81 -1.96
N GLY A 180 -42.57 -0.98 -2.16
CA GLY A 180 -43.29 -0.28 -1.10
C GLY A 180 -44.00 -1.23 -0.13
#